data_AF-A0A9X0BG24-F1
#
_entry.id   AF-A0A9X0BG24-F1
#
_cell.length_a   1.000
_cell.length_b   1.000
_cell.length_c   1.000
_cell.angle_alpha   90.00
_cell.angle_beta   90.00
_cell.angle_gamma   90.00
#
_symmetry.space_group_name_H-M   'P 1'
#
loop_
_entity.id
_entity.type
_entity.pdbx_description
1 polymer ?
#
loop_
_entity_poly.entity_id
_entity_poly.type
_entity_poly.pdbx_seq_one_letter_code
_entity_poly.pdbx_strand_id
1 'polypeptide(L)'
;MEEQQSLRSLFASAKEQKSALGSRGDTNAESYRDEVNATIAKFQECQRQVSMLSLFSSNELLEDISTSDIQYMTLEYHLAELMQRVATSDREAALKRALEQYEKYLMRLDEYLLLSGGDKKLFEQYIANPTSFTLAPANDAAARREIKVTRFREEKELKQKLEYFARNEARLQSDDDDTRSLYLAEIQLYTHQTFQALDLLIQELSILSAMRNAPPRPPPTDDPRQRSNIGGLNYSEKLDPSMSQLLGGGRGGPILNSKGKPMQPFTLLGRRAEMQQGVFRPGHNLPTMTIEEYLDEEHRRGNVIEGGGEKSGIKPLVDEDDHEIADQETMKARYWDEYTEANPKGAGNTLNRG
;
A
#
# COMPACT_ATOMS: atom_id res chain seq x y z
N MET A 1 12.46 46.31 1.28
CA MET A 1 12.30 45.96 2.71
C MET A 1 11.10 45.03 2.72
N GLU A 2 11.32 43.72 2.62
CA GLU A 2 10.21 42.75 2.69
C GLU A 2 9.70 42.76 4.13
N GLU A 3 8.41 43.10 4.32
CA GLU A 3 7.78 42.99 5.63
C GLU A 3 7.85 41.53 6.08
N GLN A 4 8.47 41.29 7.24
CA GLN A 4 8.54 39.96 7.83
C GLN A 4 7.10 39.50 8.13
N GLN A 5 6.62 38.48 7.41
CA GLN A 5 5.31 37.88 7.66
C GLN A 5 5.28 37.31 9.08
N SER A 6 4.16 37.53 9.79
CA SER A 6 3.99 37.00 11.14
C SER A 6 3.89 35.47 11.13
N LEU A 7 4.46 34.81 12.15
CA LEU A 7 4.46 33.35 12.29
C LEU A 7 3.05 32.76 12.11
N ARG A 8 2.04 33.37 12.73
CA ARG A 8 0.64 32.94 12.64
C ARG A 8 0.13 32.97 11.20
N SER A 9 0.38 34.07 10.47
CA SER A 9 -0.06 34.20 9.08
C SER A 9 0.67 33.24 8.14
N LEU A 10 1.97 33.07 8.36
CA LEU A 10 2.82 32.18 7.56
C LEU A 10 2.40 30.71 7.76
N PHE A 11 2.18 30.30 9.01
CA PHE A 11 1.74 28.95 9.35
C PHE A 11 0.34 28.65 8.81
N ALA A 12 -0.62 29.57 8.95
CA ALA A 12 -1.95 29.43 8.38
C ALA A 12 -1.89 29.27 6.85
N SER A 13 -1.12 30.12 6.17
CA SER A 13 -0.90 30.02 4.72
C SER A 13 -0.27 28.68 4.32
N ALA A 14 0.69 28.18 5.10
CA ALA A 14 1.33 26.89 4.83
C ALA A 14 0.36 25.70 5.03
N LYS A 15 -0.49 25.71 6.08
CA LYS A 15 -1.54 24.71 6.28
C LYS A 15 -2.56 24.72 5.14
N GLU A 16 -2.99 25.89 4.68
CA GLU A 16 -3.92 26.03 3.56
C GLU A 16 -3.33 25.45 2.25
N GLN A 17 -2.08 25.80 1.94
CA GLN A 17 -1.39 25.28 0.75
C GLN A 17 -1.20 23.75 0.83
N LYS A 18 -0.83 23.21 1.99
CA LYS A 18 -0.75 21.76 2.21
C LYS A 18 -2.10 21.08 2.01
N SER A 19 -3.19 21.68 2.48
CA SER A 19 -4.55 21.15 2.28
C SER A 19 -4.92 21.13 0.79
N ALA A 20 -4.63 22.22 0.06
CA ALA A 20 -4.86 22.31 -1.38
C ALA A 20 -4.02 21.27 -2.17
N LEU A 21 -2.77 21.04 -1.78
CA LEU A 21 -1.93 19.99 -2.37
C LEU A 21 -2.48 18.57 -2.15
N GLY A 22 -3.24 18.35 -1.07
CA GLY A 22 -3.85 17.05 -0.77
C GLY A 22 -5.02 16.69 -1.68
N SER A 23 -5.68 17.66 -2.31
CA SER A 23 -6.84 17.44 -3.19
C SER A 23 -6.48 17.40 -4.68
N ARG A 24 -5.23 17.75 -5.04
CA ARG A 24 -4.74 17.72 -6.43
C ARG A 24 -4.49 16.29 -6.92
N GLY A 25 -4.88 16.01 -8.17
CA GLY A 25 -4.66 14.74 -8.84
C GLY A 25 -3.41 14.66 -9.73
N ASP A 26 -2.75 15.80 -9.98
CA ASP A 26 -1.63 15.96 -10.91
C ASP A 26 -0.25 15.94 -10.22
N THR A 27 -0.04 14.95 -9.34
CA THR A 27 1.16 14.82 -8.49
C THR A 27 2.48 14.67 -9.26
N ASN A 28 2.42 14.30 -10.54
CA ASN A 28 3.60 14.16 -11.40
C ASN A 28 4.00 15.46 -12.12
N ALA A 29 3.15 16.50 -12.10
CA ALA A 29 3.41 17.76 -12.79
C ALA A 29 4.56 18.54 -12.12
N GLU A 30 5.30 19.30 -12.91
CA GLU A 30 6.37 20.18 -12.40
C GLU A 30 5.81 21.25 -11.45
N SER A 31 4.67 21.85 -11.80
CA SER A 31 3.96 22.81 -10.94
C SER A 31 3.62 22.25 -9.56
N TYR A 32 3.23 20.97 -9.49
CA TYR A 32 2.93 20.32 -8.20
C TYR A 32 4.19 20.21 -7.35
N ARG A 33 5.31 19.81 -7.96
CA ARG A 33 6.61 19.69 -7.27
C ARG A 33 7.09 21.05 -6.75
N ASP A 34 6.95 22.09 -7.56
CA ASP A 34 7.32 23.45 -7.18
C ASP A 34 6.47 23.96 -6.01
N GLU A 35 5.15 23.71 -6.03
CA GLU A 35 4.26 24.07 -4.93
C GLU A 35 4.56 23.28 -3.65
N VAL A 36 4.89 21.99 -3.74
CA VAL A 36 5.33 21.18 -2.59
C VAL A 36 6.60 21.77 -1.99
N ASN A 37 7.61 22.06 -2.82
CA ASN A 37 8.88 22.64 -2.36
C ASN A 37 8.69 24.04 -1.75
N ALA A 38 7.84 24.87 -2.35
CA ALA A 38 7.48 26.18 -1.81
C ALA A 38 6.75 26.07 -0.45
N THR A 39 5.85 25.10 -0.31
CA THR A 39 5.14 24.85 0.96
C THR A 39 6.10 24.35 2.04
N ILE A 40 7.05 23.46 1.69
CA ILE A 40 8.13 23.03 2.59
C ILE A 40 8.96 24.22 3.06
N ALA A 41 9.36 25.11 2.14
CA ALA A 41 10.14 26.30 2.49
C ALA A 41 9.41 27.22 3.48
N LYS A 42 8.09 27.38 3.34
CA LYS A 42 7.27 28.12 4.32
C LYS A 42 7.26 27.46 5.69
N PHE A 43 7.07 26.14 5.77
CA PHE A 43 7.11 25.43 7.04
C PHE A 43 8.51 25.45 7.68
N GLN A 44 9.58 25.41 6.89
CA GLN A 44 10.95 25.59 7.38
C GLN A 44 11.18 27.00 7.95
N GLU A 45 10.62 28.02 7.31
CA GLU A 45 10.65 29.39 7.84
C GLU A 45 9.84 29.51 9.15
N CYS A 46 8.67 28.87 9.25
CA CYS A 46 7.95 28.76 10.53
C CYS A 46 8.82 28.08 11.61
N GLN A 47 9.47 26.96 11.28
CA GLN A 47 10.36 26.25 12.22
C GLN A 47 11.50 27.15 12.71
N ARG A 48 12.09 27.95 11.80
CA ARG A 48 13.12 28.94 12.13
C ARG A 48 12.60 30.01 13.09
N GLN A 49 11.41 30.56 12.83
CA GLN A 49 10.79 31.56 13.69
C GLN A 49 10.44 31.00 15.07
N VAL A 50 9.88 29.78 15.15
CA VAL A 50 9.60 29.10 16.42
C VAL A 50 10.86 28.91 17.25
N SER A 51 11.97 28.51 16.60
CA SER A 51 13.26 28.35 17.27
C SER A 51 13.84 29.68 17.74
N MET A 52 13.68 30.76 16.97
CA MET A 52 14.12 32.10 17.39
C MET A 52 13.31 32.68 18.55
N LEU A 53 12.02 32.39 18.59
CA LEU A 53 11.12 32.83 19.66
C LEU A 53 11.22 31.92 20.89
N SER A 54 11.90 30.77 20.79
CA SER A 54 12.03 29.76 21.84
C SER A 54 10.67 29.37 22.43
N LEU A 55 9.66 29.17 21.59
CA LEU A 55 8.28 28.89 22.04
C LEU A 55 8.11 27.58 22.80
N PHE A 56 9.07 26.66 22.65
CA PHE A 56 9.06 25.37 23.32
C PHE A 56 10.41 25.12 24.01
N SER A 57 10.35 24.58 25.22
CA SER A 57 11.47 24.27 26.08
C SER A 57 11.20 22.95 26.79
N SER A 58 12.22 22.10 26.90
CA SER A 58 12.09 20.77 27.53
C SER A 58 11.79 20.79 29.03
N ASN A 59 11.79 21.97 29.67
CA ASN A 59 11.48 22.14 31.09
C ASN A 59 10.10 22.77 31.35
N GLU A 60 9.29 23.00 30.33
CA GLU A 60 7.95 23.58 30.46
C GLU A 60 6.87 22.50 30.49
N LEU A 61 5.77 22.77 31.18
CA LEU A 61 4.59 21.93 31.12
C LEU A 61 3.67 22.40 29.99
N LEU A 62 2.79 21.51 29.54
CA LEU A 62 1.78 21.83 28.53
C LEU A 62 0.89 23.02 28.94
N GLU A 63 0.62 23.16 30.24
CA GLU A 63 -0.22 24.23 30.79
C GLU A 63 0.45 25.61 30.76
N ASP A 64 1.78 25.65 30.62
CA ASP A 64 2.53 26.91 30.52
C ASP A 64 2.51 27.49 29.09
N ILE A 65 2.03 26.71 28.12
CA ILE A 65 1.98 27.10 26.70
C ILE A 65 0.63 27.74 26.38
N SER A 66 0.70 28.90 25.71
CA SER A 66 -0.50 29.59 25.22
C SER A 66 -1.27 28.73 24.23
N THR A 67 -2.61 28.77 24.29
CA THR A 67 -3.48 28.02 23.38
C THR A 67 -3.14 28.26 21.91
N SER A 68 -2.78 29.48 21.54
CA SER A 68 -2.38 29.82 20.17
C SER A 68 -1.06 29.18 19.72
N ASP A 69 -0.14 28.86 20.64
CA ASP A 69 1.18 28.34 20.28
C ASP A 69 1.20 26.81 20.14
N ILE A 70 0.24 26.10 20.74
CA ILE A 70 0.12 24.63 20.65
C ILE A 70 0.10 24.14 19.20
N GLN A 71 -0.56 24.87 18.31
CA GLN A 71 -0.65 24.49 16.89
C GLN A 71 0.74 24.32 16.24
N TYR A 72 1.76 25.05 16.70
CA TYR A 72 3.11 24.96 16.16
C TYR A 72 3.85 23.69 16.59
N MET A 73 3.35 22.92 17.57
CA MET A 73 3.87 21.58 17.87
C MET A 73 3.72 20.62 16.69
N THR A 74 2.81 20.90 15.75
CA THR A 74 2.52 20.06 14.58
C THR A 74 3.43 20.35 13.36
N LEU A 75 4.36 21.30 13.49
CA LEU A 75 5.25 21.74 12.39
C LEU A 75 6.05 20.59 11.79
N GLU A 76 6.74 19.83 12.63
CA GLU A 76 7.58 18.70 12.23
C GLU A 76 6.77 17.61 11.53
N TYR A 77 5.56 17.33 12.01
CA TYR A 77 4.63 16.41 11.36
C TYR A 77 4.28 16.86 9.94
N HIS A 78 3.94 18.14 9.74
CA HIS A 78 3.62 18.68 8.42
C HIS A 78 4.81 18.66 7.46
N LEU A 79 6.01 18.96 7.96
CA LEU A 79 7.25 18.85 7.18
C LEU A 79 7.50 17.41 6.74
N ALA A 80 7.41 16.44 7.65
CA ALA A 80 7.61 15.03 7.36
C ALA A 80 6.65 14.52 6.29
N GLU A 81 5.37 14.90 6.38
CA GLU A 81 4.35 14.57 5.39
C GLU A 81 4.64 15.15 4.00
N LEU A 82 5.09 16.40 3.92
CA LEU A 82 5.41 17.04 2.64
C LEU A 82 6.70 16.48 2.03
N MET A 83 7.71 16.20 2.85
CA MET A 83 8.98 15.60 2.40
C MET A 83 8.77 14.25 1.71
N GLN A 84 7.75 13.48 2.11
CA GLN A 84 7.40 12.23 1.44
C GLN A 84 6.80 12.42 0.04
N ARG A 85 6.25 13.60 -0.26
CA ARG A 85 5.64 13.95 -1.55
C ARG A 85 6.64 14.54 -2.55
N VAL A 86 7.87 14.83 -2.12
CA VAL A 86 8.91 15.38 -2.98
C VAL A 86 9.41 14.32 -3.97
N ALA A 87 9.40 14.68 -5.26
CA ALA A 87 10.05 13.89 -6.29
C ALA A 87 11.57 14.02 -6.15
N THR A 88 12.29 12.92 -5.92
CA THR A 88 13.73 12.89 -5.69
C THR A 88 14.37 11.71 -6.43
N SER A 89 15.61 11.89 -6.87
CA SER A 89 16.45 10.79 -7.37
C SER A 89 16.95 9.89 -6.24
N ASP A 90 17.17 10.46 -5.04
CA ASP A 90 17.57 9.76 -3.84
C ASP A 90 16.38 9.67 -2.87
N ARG A 91 15.57 8.63 -3.07
CA ARG A 91 14.40 8.36 -2.23
C ARG A 91 14.81 8.01 -0.81
N GLU A 92 15.87 7.23 -0.64
CA GLU A 92 16.36 6.79 0.68
C GLU A 92 16.68 7.99 1.57
N ALA A 93 17.41 8.98 1.06
CA ALA A 93 17.72 10.20 1.80
C ALA A 93 16.48 11.05 2.12
N ALA A 94 15.47 11.10 1.23
CA ALA A 94 14.23 11.81 1.51
C ALA A 94 13.43 11.13 2.64
N LEU A 95 13.35 9.80 2.65
CA LEU A 95 12.67 9.06 3.72
C LEU A 95 13.36 9.24 5.07
N LYS A 96 14.71 9.18 5.11
CA LYS A 96 15.49 9.44 6.33
C LYS A 96 15.22 10.84 6.90
N ARG A 97 15.19 11.87 6.06
CA ARG A 97 14.83 13.23 6.49
C ARG A 97 13.40 13.32 7.01
N ALA A 98 12.45 12.62 6.40
CA ALA A 98 11.07 12.57 6.90
C ALA A 98 10.98 11.86 8.27
N LEU A 99 11.72 10.76 8.46
CA LEU A 99 11.84 10.08 9.76
C LEU A 99 12.40 11.01 10.84
N GLU A 100 13.49 11.74 10.57
CA GLU A 100 14.07 12.70 11.52
C GLU A 100 13.05 13.76 11.97
N GLN A 101 12.16 14.20 11.08
CA GLN A 101 11.11 15.15 11.44
C GLN A 101 10.03 14.49 12.30
N TYR A 102 9.56 13.28 11.95
CA TYR A 102 8.63 12.54 12.81
C TYR A 102 9.22 12.23 14.19
N GLU A 103 10.51 11.93 14.30
CA GLU A 103 11.20 11.76 15.58
C GLU A 103 11.19 13.03 16.41
N LYS A 104 11.53 14.18 15.81
CA LYS A 104 11.47 15.48 16.51
C LYS A 104 10.06 15.82 16.99
N TYR A 105 9.05 15.47 16.19
CA TYR A 105 7.65 15.61 16.58
C TYR A 105 7.33 14.77 17.81
N LEU A 106 7.60 13.46 17.77
CA LEU A 106 7.28 12.54 18.88
C LEU A 106 8.09 12.84 20.15
N MET A 107 9.38 13.17 20.03
CA MET A 107 10.21 13.58 21.17
C MET A 107 9.60 14.79 21.87
N ARG A 108 9.18 15.81 21.13
CA ARG A 108 8.53 16.99 21.71
C ARG A 108 7.22 16.61 22.41
N LEU A 109 6.41 15.74 21.82
CA LEU A 109 5.18 15.32 22.47
C LEU A 109 5.43 14.49 23.74
N ASP A 110 6.49 13.67 23.79
CA ASP A 110 6.85 12.95 25.01
C ASP A 110 7.36 13.90 26.10
N GLU A 111 8.20 14.90 25.75
CA GLU A 111 8.68 15.94 26.69
C GLU A 111 7.53 16.68 27.37
N TYR A 112 6.48 17.02 26.60
CA TYR A 112 5.28 17.69 27.11
C TYR A 112 4.19 16.74 27.63
N LEU A 113 4.49 15.44 27.75
CA LEU A 113 3.57 14.39 28.23
C LEU A 113 2.24 14.30 27.46
N LEU A 114 2.27 14.63 26.17
CA LEU A 114 1.11 14.61 25.26
C LEU A 114 0.85 13.22 24.65
N LEU A 115 1.80 12.29 24.76
CA LEU A 115 1.60 10.92 24.28
C LEU A 115 0.66 10.14 25.22
N SER A 116 -0.36 9.53 24.65
CA SER A 116 -1.23 8.61 25.40
C SER A 116 -0.42 7.40 25.90
N GLY A 117 -0.92 6.69 26.92
CA GLY A 117 -0.21 5.52 27.44
C GLY A 117 0.05 4.41 26.41
N GLY A 118 -0.78 4.32 25.36
CA GLY A 118 -0.55 3.42 24.22
C GLY A 118 0.53 3.94 23.28
N ASP A 119 0.45 5.23 22.94
CA ASP A 119 1.41 5.89 22.03
C ASP A 119 2.81 5.97 22.63
N LYS A 120 2.92 6.21 23.94
CA LYS A 120 4.20 6.20 24.65
C LYS A 120 4.90 4.84 24.54
N LYS A 121 4.16 3.74 24.70
CA LYS A 121 4.73 2.39 24.53
C LYS A 121 5.21 2.14 23.10
N LEU A 122 4.47 2.63 22.09
CA LEU A 122 4.92 2.55 20.70
C LEU A 122 6.18 3.37 20.47
N PHE A 123 6.26 4.56 21.08
CA PHE A 123 7.43 5.41 20.97
C PHE A 123 8.66 4.77 21.64
N GLU A 124 8.51 4.19 22.83
CA GLU A 124 9.56 3.41 23.50
C GLU A 124 10.01 2.21 22.65
N GLN A 125 9.08 1.49 22.03
CA GLN A 125 9.39 0.40 21.09
C GLN A 125 10.16 0.90 19.86
N TYR A 126 9.76 2.05 19.30
CA TYR A 126 10.43 2.69 18.19
C TYR A 126 11.86 3.06 18.56
N ILE A 127 12.08 3.78 19.67
CA ILE A 127 13.41 4.20 20.13
C ILE A 127 14.31 2.99 20.38
N ALA A 128 13.75 1.92 20.95
CA ALA A 128 14.51 0.70 21.22
C ALA A 128 15.04 0.04 19.92
N ASN A 129 14.24 0.02 18.85
CA ASN A 129 14.63 -0.58 17.57
C ASN A 129 14.05 0.19 16.35
N PRO A 130 14.63 1.34 15.96
CA PRO A 130 14.05 2.20 14.93
C PRO A 130 13.98 1.53 13.56
N THR A 131 14.94 0.67 13.22
CA THR A 131 15.03 0.02 11.91
C THR A 131 14.09 -1.17 11.74
N SER A 132 13.47 -1.66 12.82
CA SER A 132 12.56 -2.81 12.80
C SER A 132 11.23 -2.51 13.48
N PHE A 133 10.93 -1.24 13.75
CA PHE A 133 9.64 -0.86 14.30
C PHE A 133 8.52 -1.26 13.33
N THR A 134 7.48 -1.87 13.89
CA THR A 134 6.26 -2.18 13.16
C THR A 134 5.07 -2.11 14.07
N LEU A 135 3.94 -1.65 13.53
CA LEU A 135 2.69 -1.60 14.26
C LEU A 135 2.05 -2.98 14.43
N ALA A 136 2.35 -3.91 13.54
CA ALA A 136 1.66 -5.20 13.50
C ALA A 136 2.65 -6.34 13.23
N PRO A 137 2.63 -7.41 14.04
CA PRO A 137 3.61 -8.49 13.93
C PRO A 137 3.48 -9.21 12.58
N ALA A 138 4.58 -9.42 11.86
CA ALA A 138 4.55 -10.05 10.54
C ALA A 138 4.00 -11.50 10.54
N ASN A 139 4.13 -12.19 11.67
CA ASN A 139 3.91 -13.64 11.78
C ASN A 139 2.44 -14.05 12.03
N ASP A 140 1.54 -13.11 12.33
CA ASP A 140 0.14 -13.40 12.64
C ASP A 140 -0.81 -12.51 11.82
N ALA A 141 -1.42 -13.10 10.79
CA ALA A 141 -2.36 -12.39 9.91
C ALA A 141 -3.64 -11.94 10.63
N ALA A 142 -4.12 -12.70 11.62
CA ALA A 142 -5.33 -12.35 12.37
C ALA A 142 -5.07 -11.14 13.27
N ALA A 143 -3.97 -11.17 14.05
CA ALA A 143 -3.55 -10.04 14.87
C ALA A 143 -3.29 -8.78 14.03
N ARG A 144 -2.64 -8.92 12.87
CA ARG A 144 -2.42 -7.78 11.95
C ARG A 144 -3.73 -7.14 11.48
N ARG A 145 -4.71 -7.97 11.12
CA ARG A 145 -6.02 -7.48 10.70
C ARG A 145 -6.71 -6.75 11.85
N GLU A 146 -6.69 -7.32 13.05
CA GLU A 146 -7.31 -6.72 14.23
C GLU A 146 -6.68 -5.36 14.57
N ILE A 147 -5.34 -5.28 14.63
CA ILE A 147 -4.62 -4.02 14.85
C ILE A 147 -5.01 -2.98 13.79
N LYS A 148 -5.04 -3.36 12.51
CA LYS A 148 -5.41 -2.44 11.43
C LYS A 148 -6.87 -1.96 11.55
N VAL A 149 -7.79 -2.84 11.93
CA VAL A 149 -9.20 -2.47 12.15
C VAL A 149 -9.33 -1.52 13.33
N THR A 150 -8.67 -1.80 14.46
CA THR A 150 -8.67 -0.94 15.64
C THR A 150 -8.10 0.44 15.31
N ARG A 151 -6.93 0.49 14.65
CA ARG A 151 -6.31 1.75 14.23
C ARG A 151 -7.20 2.55 13.30
N PHE A 152 -7.82 1.90 12.31
CA PHE A 152 -8.75 2.55 11.41
C PHE A 152 -9.97 3.13 12.14
N ARG A 153 -10.49 2.45 13.16
CA ARG A 153 -11.60 2.95 14.00
C ARG A 153 -11.16 4.17 14.81
N GLU A 154 -10.01 4.09 15.48
CA GLU A 154 -9.42 5.22 16.24
C GLU A 154 -9.24 6.45 15.33
N GLU A 155 -8.63 6.28 14.16
CA GLU A 155 -8.43 7.38 13.21
C GLU A 155 -9.77 7.98 12.75
N LYS A 156 -10.78 7.14 12.50
CA LYS A 156 -12.11 7.58 12.12
C LYS A 156 -12.78 8.40 13.23
N GLU A 157 -12.69 7.95 14.48
CA GLU A 157 -13.24 8.66 15.64
C GLU A 157 -12.55 10.01 15.84
N LEU A 158 -11.22 10.07 15.71
CA LEU A 158 -10.46 11.32 15.78
C LEU A 158 -10.86 12.30 14.68
N LYS A 159 -11.02 11.83 13.44
CA LYS A 159 -11.49 12.67 12.31
C LYS A 159 -12.91 13.17 12.53
N GLN A 160 -13.82 12.34 13.06
CA GLN A 160 -15.18 12.75 13.38
C GLN A 160 -15.21 13.82 14.48
N LYS A 161 -14.34 13.68 15.50
CA LYS A 161 -14.18 14.69 16.56
C LYS A 161 -13.69 16.02 16.01
N LEU A 162 -12.71 16.01 15.11
CA LEU A 162 -12.22 17.22 14.44
C LEU A 162 -13.27 17.85 13.53
N GLU A 163 -14.03 17.04 12.79
CA GLU A 163 -15.13 17.54 11.95
C GLU A 163 -16.23 18.20 12.78
N TYR A 164 -16.55 17.65 13.95
CA TYR A 164 -17.47 18.28 14.89
C TYR A 164 -16.98 19.66 15.33
N PHE A 165 -15.71 19.78 15.71
CA PHE A 165 -15.14 21.07 16.07
C PHE A 165 -15.11 22.05 14.88
N ALA A 166 -14.70 21.60 13.69
CA ALA A 166 -14.68 22.44 12.49
C ALA A 166 -16.07 23.01 12.13
N ARG A 167 -17.13 22.22 12.28
CA ARG A 167 -18.52 22.69 12.03
C ARG A 167 -19.00 23.70 13.08
N ASN A 168 -18.43 23.65 14.27
CA ASN A 168 -18.81 24.47 15.39
C ASN A 168 -17.85 25.66 15.59
N GLU A 169 -16.95 25.93 14.63
CA GLU A 169 -15.84 26.89 14.74
C GLU A 169 -16.28 28.28 15.24
N ALA A 170 -17.45 28.76 14.84
CA ALA A 170 -18.00 30.04 15.30
C ALA A 170 -18.30 30.09 16.82
N ARG A 171 -18.59 28.94 17.46
CA ARG A 171 -18.68 28.84 18.94
C ARG A 171 -17.28 28.70 19.57
N LEU A 172 -16.40 27.93 18.95
CA LEU A 172 -15.03 27.72 19.43
C LEU A 172 -14.20 29.01 19.44
N GLN A 173 -14.39 29.90 18.47
CA GLN A 173 -13.67 31.19 18.45
C GLN A 173 -14.03 32.11 19.63
N SER A 174 -15.11 31.82 20.37
CA SER A 174 -15.50 32.57 21.57
C SER A 174 -14.93 32.01 22.87
N ASP A 175 -14.39 30.78 22.86
CA ASP A 175 -13.95 30.07 24.06
C ASP A 175 -12.54 29.46 23.84
N ASP A 176 -11.59 29.88 24.67
CA ASP A 176 -10.18 29.47 24.56
C ASP A 176 -10.01 27.98 24.88
N ASP A 177 -10.80 27.44 25.82
CA ASP A 177 -10.73 26.03 26.25
C ASP A 177 -11.14 25.07 25.12
N ASP A 178 -12.16 25.48 24.37
CA ASP A 178 -12.64 24.79 23.18
C ASP A 178 -11.55 24.80 22.08
N THR A 179 -10.91 25.94 21.84
CA THR A 179 -9.81 26.08 20.87
C THR A 179 -8.61 25.22 21.25
N ARG A 180 -8.25 25.20 22.54
CA ARG A 180 -7.20 24.33 23.08
C ARG A 180 -7.52 22.85 22.86
N SER A 181 -8.77 22.46 23.13
CA SER A 181 -9.26 21.10 22.91
C SER A 181 -9.18 20.66 21.44
N LEU A 182 -9.44 21.59 20.51
CA LEU A 182 -9.28 21.35 19.07
C LEU A 182 -7.82 21.07 18.70
N TYR A 183 -6.87 21.92 19.12
CA TYR A 183 -5.45 21.70 18.81
C TYR A 183 -4.90 20.40 19.41
N LEU A 184 -5.31 20.06 20.63
CA LEU A 184 -4.94 18.78 21.24
C LEU A 184 -5.54 17.59 20.48
N ALA A 185 -6.76 17.70 19.96
CA ALA A 185 -7.35 16.68 19.10
C ALA A 185 -6.63 16.56 17.74
N GLU A 186 -6.14 17.66 17.16
CA GLU A 186 -5.30 17.64 15.95
C GLU A 186 -3.99 16.88 16.22
N ILE A 187 -3.32 17.20 17.33
CA ILE A 187 -2.10 16.50 17.77
C ILE A 187 -2.36 15.00 17.92
N GLN A 188 -3.46 14.60 18.56
CA GLN A 188 -3.82 13.18 18.71
C GLN A 188 -3.97 12.47 17.35
N LEU A 189 -4.65 13.10 16.38
CA LEU A 189 -4.77 12.55 15.03
C LEU A 189 -3.40 12.43 14.34
N TYR A 190 -2.57 13.48 14.43
CA TYR A 190 -1.26 13.50 13.79
C TYR A 190 -0.28 12.52 14.43
N THR A 191 -0.36 12.30 15.74
CA THR A 191 0.39 11.25 16.45
C THR A 191 -0.01 9.86 15.95
N HIS A 192 -1.31 9.59 15.85
CA HIS A 192 -1.81 8.34 15.30
C HIS A 192 -1.27 8.09 13.89
N GLN A 193 -1.33 9.09 13.02
CA GLN A 193 -0.84 9.01 11.64
C GLN A 193 0.69 8.93 11.57
N THR A 194 1.41 9.54 12.51
CA THR A 194 2.87 9.45 12.59
C THR A 194 3.31 8.01 12.77
N PHE A 195 2.71 7.26 13.70
CA PHE A 195 3.08 5.85 13.87
C PHE A 195 2.76 4.98 12.65
N GLN A 196 1.64 5.26 11.96
CA GLN A 196 1.34 4.59 10.69
C GLN A 196 2.41 4.92 9.63
N ALA A 197 2.84 6.19 9.54
CA ALA A 197 3.87 6.61 8.62
C ALA A 197 5.23 5.99 8.96
N LEU A 198 5.62 5.92 10.23
CA LEU A 198 6.86 5.26 10.66
C LEU A 198 6.92 3.80 10.20
N ASP A 199 5.86 3.02 10.42
CA ASP A 199 5.79 1.62 9.97
C ASP A 199 5.95 1.49 8.44
N LEU A 200 5.28 2.34 7.67
CA LEU A 200 5.38 2.34 6.21
C LEU A 200 6.76 2.79 5.71
N LEU A 201 7.33 3.83 6.30
CA LEU A 201 8.64 4.37 5.91
C LEU A 201 9.77 3.39 6.18
N ILE A 202 9.73 2.69 7.32
CA ILE A 202 10.70 1.65 7.66
C ILE A 202 10.60 0.47 6.69
N GLN A 203 9.38 0.05 6.35
CA GLN A 203 9.18 -1.00 5.34
C GLN A 203 9.72 -0.56 3.97
N GLU A 204 9.47 0.68 3.55
CA GLU A 204 9.99 1.23 2.29
C GLU A 204 11.53 1.26 2.30
N LEU A 205 12.16 1.72 3.39
CA LEU A 205 13.62 1.72 3.54
C LEU A 205 14.21 0.30 3.48
N SER A 206 13.57 -0.67 4.13
CA SER A 206 13.96 -2.08 4.08
C SER A 206 13.94 -2.61 2.64
N ILE A 207 12.87 -2.30 1.89
CA ILE A 207 12.73 -2.67 0.48
C ILE A 207 13.81 -2.01 -0.38
N LEU A 208 14.05 -0.71 -0.22
CA LEU A 208 15.08 0.02 -0.97
C LEU A 208 16.48 -0.53 -0.71
N SER A 209 16.79 -0.85 0.55
CA SER A 209 18.04 -1.51 0.94
C SER A 209 18.17 -2.88 0.28
N ALA A 210 17.11 -3.70 0.32
CA ALA A 210 17.10 -5.02 -0.32
C ALA A 210 17.27 -4.92 -1.85
N MET A 211 16.63 -3.95 -2.51
CA MET A 211 16.76 -3.72 -3.95
C MET A 211 18.19 -3.32 -4.35
N ARG A 212 18.84 -2.47 -3.55
CA ARG A 212 20.23 -2.05 -3.79
C ARG A 212 21.24 -3.18 -3.61
N ASN A 213 20.98 -4.08 -2.66
CA ASN A 213 21.84 -5.22 -2.36
C ASN A 213 21.46 -6.50 -3.14
N ALA A 214 20.40 -6.44 -3.95
CA ALA A 214 19.94 -7.59 -4.72
C ALA A 214 21.02 -8.01 -5.74
N PRO A 215 21.32 -9.32 -5.86
CA PRO A 215 22.24 -9.79 -6.89
C PRO A 215 21.71 -9.41 -8.28
N PRO A 216 22.59 -9.18 -9.26
CA PRO A 216 22.18 -8.90 -10.63
C PRO A 216 21.25 -10.00 -11.11
N ARG A 217 20.09 -9.60 -11.65
CA ARG A 217 19.08 -10.54 -12.13
C ARG A 217 19.77 -11.47 -13.15
N PRO A 218 19.73 -12.80 -12.99
CA PRO A 218 20.33 -13.70 -13.96
C PRO A 218 19.72 -13.42 -15.34
N PRO A 219 20.51 -13.56 -16.43
CA PRO A 219 19.97 -13.40 -17.77
C PRO A 219 18.72 -14.28 -17.91
N PRO A 220 17.67 -13.82 -18.61
CA PRO A 220 16.47 -14.62 -18.80
C PRO A 220 16.88 -15.96 -19.40
N THR A 221 16.79 -17.03 -18.60
CA THR A 221 16.93 -18.38 -19.11
C THR A 221 15.76 -18.60 -20.04
N ASP A 222 16.04 -18.99 -21.28
CA ASP A 222 15.06 -19.33 -22.31
C ASP A 222 14.33 -20.61 -21.84
N ASP A 223 13.43 -20.49 -20.86
CA ASP A 223 12.68 -21.62 -20.31
C ASP A 223 11.59 -22.00 -21.33
N PRO A 224 11.67 -23.19 -21.96
CA PRO A 224 10.66 -23.63 -22.91
C PRO A 224 9.26 -23.72 -22.30
N ARG A 225 9.12 -23.77 -20.97
CA ARG A 225 7.82 -23.75 -20.26
C ARG A 225 7.15 -22.37 -20.28
N GLN A 226 7.91 -21.29 -20.40
CA GLN A 226 7.34 -19.95 -20.59
C GLN A 226 6.84 -19.75 -22.03
N ARG A 227 7.43 -20.44 -23.02
CA ARG A 227 6.92 -20.43 -24.40
C ARG A 227 5.59 -21.18 -24.51
N SER A 228 5.34 -22.20 -23.70
CA SER A 228 4.06 -22.93 -23.68
C SER A 228 2.92 -22.19 -22.97
N ASN A 229 3.19 -21.09 -22.26
CA ASN A 229 2.14 -20.20 -21.78
C ASN A 229 1.63 -19.23 -22.86
N ILE A 230 2.18 -19.32 -24.08
CA ILE A 230 1.47 -18.93 -25.31
C ILE A 230 0.42 -20.01 -25.57
N GLY A 231 -0.61 -20.02 -24.71
CA GLY A 231 -1.86 -20.71 -24.97
C GLY A 231 -2.35 -20.30 -26.36
N GLY A 232 -2.62 -21.30 -27.20
CA GLY A 232 -2.86 -21.13 -28.62
C GLY A 232 -3.79 -19.97 -28.95
N LEU A 233 -3.30 -19.07 -29.81
CA LEU A 233 -4.04 -18.12 -30.65
C LEU A 233 -5.09 -17.18 -30.03
N ASN A 234 -5.53 -17.35 -28.79
CA ASN A 234 -6.75 -16.72 -28.25
C ASN A 234 -6.63 -16.21 -26.80
N TYR A 235 -5.49 -16.33 -26.13
CA TYR A 235 -5.31 -15.76 -24.79
C TYR A 235 -4.27 -14.63 -24.80
N SER A 236 -4.73 -13.40 -24.67
CA SER A 236 -3.91 -12.21 -24.45
C SER A 236 -4.28 -11.62 -23.09
N GLU A 237 -3.31 -11.56 -22.18
CA GLU A 237 -3.41 -10.85 -20.90
C GLU A 237 -3.56 -9.32 -21.08
N LYS A 238 -3.37 -8.81 -22.31
CA LYS A 238 -3.66 -7.44 -22.69
C LYS A 238 -5.03 -7.37 -23.37
N LEU A 239 -5.92 -6.54 -22.83
CA LEU A 239 -7.23 -6.21 -23.42
C LEU A 239 -7.12 -5.56 -24.81
N ASP A 240 -5.99 -4.88 -25.09
CA ASP A 240 -5.76 -4.25 -26.38
C ASP A 240 -4.84 -5.13 -27.27
N PRO A 241 -5.32 -5.62 -28.43
CA PRO A 241 -4.43 -6.19 -29.43
C PRO A 241 -3.48 -5.08 -29.90
N SER A 242 -2.17 -5.38 -29.94
CA SER A 242 -1.20 -4.40 -30.41
C SER A 242 -1.57 -3.93 -31.83
N MET A 243 -1.42 -2.63 -32.11
CA MET A 243 -1.69 -2.04 -33.44
C MET A 243 -1.00 -2.81 -34.58
N SER A 244 0.16 -3.42 -34.30
CA SER A 244 0.89 -4.26 -35.25
C SER A 244 0.16 -5.57 -35.63
N GLN A 245 -0.73 -6.06 -34.76
CA GLN A 245 -1.47 -7.30 -34.93
C GLN A 245 -2.81 -7.05 -35.65
N LEU A 246 -3.44 -5.90 -35.40
CA LEU A 246 -4.63 -5.41 -36.13
C LEU A 246 -4.38 -5.16 -37.62
N LEU A 247 -3.13 -4.82 -37.99
CA LEU A 247 -2.71 -4.62 -39.38
C LEU A 247 -2.27 -5.91 -40.10
N GLY A 248 -2.55 -7.08 -39.52
CA GLY A 248 -2.56 -8.35 -40.27
C GLY A 248 -1.25 -8.68 -40.98
N GLY A 249 -0.16 -8.83 -40.22
CA GLY A 249 1.03 -9.54 -40.68
C GLY A 249 1.57 -9.09 -42.04
N GLY A 250 2.32 -8.00 -42.05
CA GLY A 250 3.32 -7.76 -43.10
C GLY A 250 2.92 -6.69 -44.13
N ARG A 251 3.21 -5.44 -43.80
CA ARG A 251 3.92 -4.44 -44.64
C ARG A 251 4.04 -3.15 -43.82
N GLY A 252 5.02 -3.13 -42.92
CA GLY A 252 5.30 -2.00 -42.04
C GLY A 252 5.84 -0.78 -42.78
N GLY A 253 4.93 0.05 -43.30
CA GLY A 253 5.25 1.36 -43.88
C GLY A 253 4.28 2.44 -43.35
N PRO A 254 4.70 3.72 -43.33
CA PRO A 254 3.84 4.83 -42.94
C PRO A 254 2.57 4.89 -43.81
N ILE A 255 1.41 5.02 -43.16
CA ILE A 255 0.09 5.06 -43.82
C ILE A 255 -0.04 6.30 -44.73
N LEU A 256 0.67 7.38 -44.39
CA LEU A 256 0.71 8.65 -45.10
C LEU A 256 2.14 8.96 -45.54
N ASN A 257 2.31 9.56 -46.71
CA ASN A 257 3.58 10.21 -47.05
C ASN A 257 3.73 11.53 -46.24
N SER A 258 4.91 12.14 -46.25
CA SER A 258 5.19 13.42 -45.58
C SER A 258 4.34 14.61 -46.06
N LYS A 259 3.52 14.41 -47.11
CA LYS A 259 2.58 15.37 -47.68
C LYS A 259 1.11 14.98 -47.43
N GLY A 260 0.85 14.02 -46.53
CA GLY A 260 -0.49 13.62 -46.11
C GLY A 260 -1.30 12.80 -47.11
N LYS A 261 -0.69 12.26 -48.18
CA LYS A 261 -1.40 11.36 -49.11
C LYS A 261 -1.33 9.91 -48.62
N PRO A 262 -2.48 9.21 -48.54
CA PRO A 262 -2.53 7.80 -48.15
C PRO A 262 -1.88 6.92 -49.22
N MET A 263 -0.86 6.17 -48.81
CA MET A 263 -0.05 5.31 -49.70
C MET A 263 -0.57 3.88 -49.78
N GLN A 264 -1.60 3.54 -48.99
CA GLN A 264 -2.22 2.22 -48.96
C GLN A 264 -3.70 2.31 -49.34
N PRO A 265 -4.18 1.48 -50.28
CA PRO A 265 -5.60 1.39 -50.57
C PRO A 265 -6.33 0.77 -49.36
N PHE A 266 -7.31 1.47 -48.80
CA PHE A 266 -8.18 0.93 -47.77
C PHE A 266 -9.54 0.56 -48.40
N THR A 267 -9.96 -0.69 -48.24
CA THR A 267 -11.25 -1.17 -48.73
C THR A 267 -12.33 -0.86 -47.68
N LEU A 268 -13.35 -0.09 -48.06
CA LEU A 268 -14.49 0.33 -47.21
C LEU A 268 -15.66 -0.68 -47.21
N LEU A 269 -15.49 -1.88 -47.74
CA LEU A 269 -16.55 -2.86 -47.82
C LEU A 269 -16.57 -3.73 -46.55
N GLY A 270 -17.72 -3.76 -45.86
CA GLY A 270 -18.01 -4.67 -44.73
C GLY A 270 -17.56 -4.24 -43.33
N ARG A 271 -16.37 -3.63 -43.18
CA ARG A 271 -15.74 -3.41 -41.86
C ARG A 271 -16.49 -2.52 -40.87
N ARG A 272 -17.33 -1.58 -41.34
CA ARG A 272 -18.04 -0.66 -40.44
C ARG A 272 -19.17 -1.39 -39.67
N ALA A 273 -19.87 -2.31 -40.33
CA ALA A 273 -20.91 -3.11 -39.69
C ALA A 273 -20.31 -4.11 -38.69
N GLU A 274 -19.17 -4.71 -39.03
CA GLU A 274 -18.42 -5.60 -38.12
C GLU A 274 -17.86 -4.85 -36.90
N MET A 275 -17.30 -3.64 -37.10
CA MET A 275 -16.87 -2.79 -35.99
C MET A 275 -18.04 -2.36 -35.11
N GLN A 276 -19.21 -2.06 -35.69
CA GLN A 276 -20.42 -1.68 -34.94
C GLN A 276 -20.91 -2.83 -34.03
N GLN A 277 -20.78 -4.09 -34.47
CA GLN A 277 -21.07 -5.28 -33.65
C GLN A 277 -20.02 -5.58 -32.57
N GLY A 278 -18.85 -4.94 -32.64
CA GLY A 278 -17.78 -5.02 -31.64
C GLY A 278 -17.92 -4.01 -30.49
N VAL A 279 -18.68 -2.93 -30.68
CA VAL A 279 -18.90 -1.90 -29.66
C VAL A 279 -20.09 -2.30 -28.77
N PHE A 280 -20.01 -2.05 -27.46
CA PHE A 280 -21.01 -2.45 -26.45
C PHE A 280 -21.14 -3.95 -26.18
N ARG A 281 -20.05 -4.70 -26.29
CA ARG A 281 -20.00 -6.06 -25.74
C ARG A 281 -19.83 -6.01 -24.21
N PRO A 282 -20.44 -6.95 -23.45
CA PRO A 282 -20.15 -7.08 -22.02
C PRO A 282 -18.64 -7.28 -21.82
N GLY A 283 -18.03 -6.55 -20.87
CA GLY A 283 -16.60 -6.60 -20.58
C GLY A 283 -16.13 -7.89 -19.89
N HIS A 284 -16.94 -8.95 -19.94
CA HIS A 284 -16.65 -10.27 -19.39
C HIS A 284 -16.95 -11.31 -20.46
N ASN A 285 -16.22 -12.42 -20.43
CA ASN A 285 -16.48 -13.54 -21.31
C ASN A 285 -17.86 -14.10 -20.96
N LEU A 286 -18.80 -14.00 -21.90
CA LEU A 286 -20.08 -14.66 -21.77
C LEU A 286 -19.86 -16.18 -21.80
N PRO A 287 -20.60 -16.97 -21.00
CA PRO A 287 -20.55 -18.42 -21.09
C PRO A 287 -20.83 -18.87 -22.52
N THR A 288 -19.87 -19.59 -23.11
CA THR A 288 -19.97 -20.09 -24.49
C THR A 288 -20.74 -21.41 -24.58
N MET A 289 -21.03 -22.02 -23.44
CA MET A 289 -21.74 -23.30 -23.30
C MET A 289 -22.84 -23.15 -22.26
N THR A 290 -23.87 -23.98 -22.35
CA THR A 290 -24.92 -24.02 -21.31
C THR A 290 -24.36 -24.61 -20.02
N ILE A 291 -25.03 -24.36 -18.91
CA ILE A 291 -24.63 -24.90 -17.60
C ILE A 291 -24.58 -26.43 -17.65
N GLU A 292 -25.55 -27.04 -18.34
CA GLU A 292 -25.63 -28.50 -18.55
C GLU A 292 -24.44 -29.01 -19.36
N GLU A 293 -24.11 -28.36 -20.48
CA GLU A 293 -23.00 -28.75 -21.35
C GLU A 293 -21.63 -28.61 -20.66
N TYR A 294 -21.47 -27.57 -19.84
CA TYR A 294 -20.29 -27.39 -18.99
C TYR A 294 -20.17 -28.48 -17.91
N LEU A 295 -21.28 -28.84 -17.26
CA LEU A 295 -21.31 -29.93 -16.27
C LEU A 295 -20.98 -31.29 -16.89
N ASP A 296 -21.46 -31.56 -18.11
CA ASP A 296 -21.14 -32.78 -18.84
C ASP A 296 -19.66 -32.84 -19.23
N GLU A 297 -19.07 -31.71 -19.61
CA GLU A 297 -17.64 -31.63 -19.89
C GLU A 297 -16.76 -31.78 -18.66
N GLU A 298 -17.15 -31.20 -17.53
CA GLU A 298 -16.43 -31.41 -16.27
C GLU A 298 -16.60 -32.85 -15.75
N HIS A 299 -17.75 -33.50 -15.95
CA HIS A 299 -17.91 -34.95 -15.69
C HIS A 299 -17.01 -35.78 -16.60
N ARG A 300 -16.97 -35.48 -17.90
CA ARG A 300 -16.10 -36.16 -18.87
C ARG A 300 -14.61 -35.99 -18.54
N ARG A 301 -14.24 -34.83 -18.00
CA ARG A 301 -12.87 -34.53 -17.53
C ARG A 301 -12.56 -35.11 -16.15
N GLY A 302 -13.53 -35.70 -15.47
CA GLY A 302 -13.36 -36.26 -14.13
C GLY A 302 -13.16 -35.20 -13.03
N ASN A 303 -13.51 -33.94 -13.30
CA ASN A 303 -13.43 -32.84 -12.34
C ASN A 303 -14.65 -32.75 -11.43
N VAL A 304 -15.71 -33.50 -11.72
CA VAL A 304 -16.86 -33.63 -10.82
C VAL A 304 -16.57 -34.72 -9.80
N ILE A 305 -16.47 -34.32 -8.53
CA ILE A 305 -16.24 -35.22 -7.41
C ILE A 305 -17.52 -36.01 -7.15
N GLU A 306 -17.63 -37.18 -7.76
CA GLU A 306 -18.70 -38.14 -7.51
C GLU A 306 -18.37 -38.92 -6.21
N GLY A 307 -18.56 -38.27 -5.06
CA GLY A 307 -18.27 -38.90 -3.76
C GLY A 307 -17.80 -37.98 -2.65
N GLY A 308 -18.28 -36.74 -2.59
CA GLY A 308 -18.01 -35.80 -1.50
C GLY A 308 -19.30 -35.39 -0.78
N GLY A 309 -19.68 -36.12 0.25
CA GLY A 309 -20.83 -35.82 1.12
C GLY A 309 -20.76 -36.62 2.41
N GLU A 310 -21.80 -36.62 3.25
CA GLU A 310 -21.84 -37.39 4.51
C GLU A 310 -21.51 -38.88 4.33
N LYS A 311 -21.72 -39.43 3.12
CA LYS A 311 -21.35 -40.81 2.75
C LYS A 311 -19.85 -41.07 2.71
N SER A 312 -19.02 -40.07 2.44
CA SER A 312 -17.55 -40.18 2.36
C SER A 312 -16.89 -40.22 3.75
N GLY A 313 -17.62 -39.81 4.79
CA GLY A 313 -17.21 -39.92 6.19
C GLY A 313 -17.54 -41.27 6.82
N ILE A 314 -18.33 -42.12 6.14
CA ILE A 314 -18.63 -43.48 6.60
C ILE A 314 -17.43 -44.34 6.25
N LYS A 315 -16.49 -44.48 7.18
CA LYS A 315 -15.47 -45.52 7.10
C LYS A 315 -16.23 -46.86 7.15
N PRO A 316 -16.14 -47.73 6.13
CA PRO A 316 -16.68 -49.08 6.25
C PRO A 316 -16.00 -49.74 7.46
N LEU A 317 -16.79 -50.29 8.37
CA LEU A 317 -16.26 -51.09 9.48
C LEU A 317 -15.54 -52.29 8.85
N VAL A 318 -14.22 -52.28 8.96
CA VAL A 318 -13.39 -53.42 8.62
C VAL A 318 -13.54 -54.44 9.73
N ASP A 319 -13.83 -55.69 9.37
CA ASP A 319 -13.93 -56.80 10.31
C ASP A 319 -12.52 -57.18 10.76
N GLU A 320 -12.15 -56.84 12.00
CA GLU A 320 -10.80 -57.06 12.55
C GLU A 320 -10.44 -58.55 12.71
N ASP A 321 -11.43 -59.45 12.61
CA ASP A 321 -11.25 -60.90 12.71
C ASP A 321 -10.85 -61.57 11.38
N ASP A 322 -10.83 -60.82 10.25
CA ASP A 322 -10.35 -61.33 8.96
C ASP A 322 -8.82 -61.18 8.84
N HIS A 323 -8.11 -62.30 9.07
CA HIS A 323 -6.65 -62.38 9.03
C HIS A 323 -6.03 -61.83 7.73
N GLU A 324 -6.70 -61.92 6.58
CA GLU A 324 -6.16 -61.42 5.31
C GLU A 324 -6.15 -59.89 5.25
N ILE A 325 -7.11 -59.23 5.91
CA ILE A 325 -7.21 -57.77 5.90
C ILE A 325 -6.20 -57.15 6.88
N ALA A 326 -6.05 -57.75 8.06
CA ALA A 326 -5.05 -57.34 9.05
C ALA A 326 -3.61 -57.43 8.50
N ASP A 327 -3.31 -58.48 7.72
CA ASP A 327 -2.01 -58.64 7.07
C ASP A 327 -1.77 -57.56 6.00
N GLN A 328 -2.79 -57.20 5.23
CA GLN A 328 -2.68 -56.13 4.22
C GLN A 328 -2.45 -54.75 4.84
N GLU A 329 -3.11 -54.44 5.95
CA GLU A 329 -2.88 -53.20 6.68
C GLU A 329 -1.47 -53.14 7.27
N THR A 330 -1.00 -54.25 7.83
CA THR A 330 0.36 -54.37 8.35
C THR A 330 1.40 -54.16 7.25
N MET A 331 1.18 -54.74 6.08
CA MET A 331 2.07 -54.53 4.91
C MET A 331 2.04 -53.09 4.42
N LYS A 332 0.87 -52.46 4.32
CA LYS A 332 0.74 -51.03 3.94
C LYS A 332 1.45 -50.11 4.93
N ALA A 333 1.33 -50.37 6.23
CA ALA A 333 2.03 -49.61 7.26
C ALA A 333 3.56 -49.74 7.10
N ARG A 334 4.08 -50.95 6.86
CA ARG A 334 5.51 -51.16 6.59
C ARG A 334 5.99 -50.42 5.35
N TYR A 335 5.24 -50.49 4.24
CA TYR A 335 5.58 -49.75 3.03
C TYR A 335 5.56 -48.24 3.26
N TRP A 336 4.65 -47.76 4.11
CA TRP A 336 4.58 -46.34 4.44
C TRP A 336 5.75 -45.87 5.30
N ASP A 337 6.19 -46.72 6.24
CA ASP A 337 7.37 -46.46 7.06
C ASP A 337 8.64 -46.46 6.18
N GLU A 338 8.82 -47.46 5.30
CA GLU A 338 9.93 -47.50 4.34
C GLU A 338 9.94 -46.28 3.40
N TYR A 339 8.77 -45.88 2.90
CA TYR A 339 8.64 -44.69 2.06
C TYR A 339 9.00 -43.41 2.83
N THR A 340 8.57 -43.29 4.08
CA THR A 340 8.85 -42.11 4.92
C THR A 340 10.33 -42.03 5.28
N GLU A 341 10.98 -43.17 5.54
CA GLU A 341 12.42 -43.26 5.80
C GLU A 341 13.25 -42.96 4.56
N ALA A 342 12.83 -43.44 3.38
CA ALA A 342 13.46 -43.14 2.09
C ALA A 342 13.27 -41.68 1.63
N ASN A 343 12.23 -40.99 2.11
CA ASN A 343 11.89 -39.62 1.74
C ASN A 343 11.90 -38.68 2.96
N PRO A 344 13.08 -38.40 3.56
CA PRO A 344 13.18 -37.55 4.72
C PRO A 344 12.70 -36.13 4.40
N LYS A 345 11.93 -35.54 5.32
CA LYS A 345 11.42 -34.17 5.20
C LYS A 345 12.59 -33.20 4.97
N GLY A 346 12.55 -32.46 3.87
CA GLY A 346 13.58 -31.49 3.49
C GLY A 346 14.59 -31.96 2.45
N ALA A 347 14.51 -33.22 1.96
CA ALA A 347 15.40 -33.74 0.92
C ALA A 347 15.38 -32.93 -0.41
N GLY A 348 14.32 -32.18 -0.68
CA GLY A 348 14.15 -31.42 -1.93
C GLY A 348 14.78 -30.02 -1.95
N ASN A 349 15.19 -29.44 -0.81
CA ASN A 349 15.74 -28.08 -0.75
C ASN A 349 17.01 -28.02 0.12
N THR A 350 18.08 -28.65 -0.36
CA THR A 350 19.40 -28.62 0.29
C THR A 350 20.38 -27.64 -0.38
N LEU A 351 20.01 -27.03 -1.52
CA LEU A 351 20.90 -26.15 -2.30
C LEU A 351 20.76 -24.64 -1.99
N ASN A 352 19.76 -24.23 -1.22
CA ASN A 352 19.63 -22.85 -0.73
C ASN A 352 20.08 -22.76 0.72
N ARG A 353 21.39 -22.95 0.95
CA ARG A 353 22.11 -22.35 2.07
C ARG A 353 23.02 -21.26 1.49
N GLY A 354 22.39 -20.13 1.19
CA GLY A 354 23.00 -18.89 0.70
C GLY A 354 22.11 -17.74 1.11
#